data_AF-A0A3C1QUW2-F1
#
_entry.id   AF-A0A3C1QUW2-F1
#
_cell.length_a   1.000
_cell.length_b   1.000
_cell.length_c   1.000
_cell.angle_alpha   90.00
_cell.angle_beta   90.00
_cell.angle_gamma   90.00
#
_symmetry.space_group_name_H-M   'P 1'
#
loop_
_entity.id
_entity.type
_entity.pdbx_description
1 polymer ?
#
loop_
_entity_poly.entity_id
_entity_poly.type
_entity_poly.pdbx_seq_one_letter_code
_entity_poly.pdbx_strand_id
1 'polypeptide(L)' 'MTNAIAAFADNNGINLVLKFNSEPIDPKDPKSILEGVNREVMYQAGRDITDLIIGQVNGGQAAPATATRPTAGPNR' A
#
# COMPACT_ATOMS: atom_id res chain seq x y z
N MET A 1 -5.76 7.22 3.48
CA MET A 1 -5.00 6.37 2.55
C MET A 1 -3.56 6.87 2.36
N THR A 2 -3.35 8.16 2.09
CA THR A 2 -2.02 8.77 1.91
C THR A 2 -1.05 8.52 3.07
N ASN A 3 -1.54 8.57 4.32
CA ASN A 3 -0.71 8.30 5.50
C ASN A 3 -0.18 6.86 5.57
N ALA A 4 -0.93 5.86 5.08
CA ALA A 4 -0.48 4.47 5.09
C ALA A 4 0.63 4.23 4.04
N ILE A 5 0.49 4.85 2.87
CA ILE A 5 1.49 4.82 1.80
C ILE A 5 2.79 5.47 2.29
N ALA A 6 2.71 6.66 2.89
CA ALA A 6 3.87 7.37 3.42
C ALA A 6 4.58 6.57 4.52
N ALA A 7 3.83 6.06 5.50
CA ALA A 7 4.40 5.25 6.57
C ALA A 7 5.07 3.96 6.04
N PHE A 8 4.43 3.26 5.10
CA PHE A 8 5.05 2.09 4.48
C PHE A 8 6.32 2.46 3.71
N ALA A 9 6.29 3.54 2.95
CA ALA A 9 7.44 4.01 2.17
C ALA A 9 8.63 4.38 3.07
N ASP A 10 8.39 5.15 4.14
CA ASP A 10 9.42 5.55 5.11
C ASP A 10 10.06 4.35 5.79
N ASN A 11 9.26 3.38 6.25
CA ASN A 11 9.76 2.16 6.92
C ASN A 11 10.58 1.24 6.00
N ASN A 12 10.37 1.32 4.68
CA ASN A 12 11.04 0.48 3.70
C ASN A 12 12.11 1.23 2.88
N GLY A 13 12.43 2.48 3.22
CA GLY A 13 13.41 3.29 2.50
C GLY A 13 13.02 3.59 1.05
N ILE A 14 11.72 3.77 0.79
CA ILE A 14 11.17 4.09 -0.53
C ILE A 14 11.00 5.60 -0.63
N ASN A 15 11.76 6.24 -1.52
CA ASN A 15 11.78 7.70 -1.63
C ASN A 15 10.73 8.26 -2.59
N LEU A 16 10.13 7.41 -3.43
CA LEU A 16 9.12 7.81 -4.43
C LEU A 16 8.13 6.67 -4.65
N VAL A 17 6.84 7.01 -4.55
CA VAL A 17 5.73 6.14 -4.91
C VAL A 17 4.96 6.82 -6.05
N LEU A 18 4.81 6.12 -7.16
CA LEU A 18 4.04 6.59 -8.32
C LEU A 18 2.70 5.88 -8.36
N LYS A 19 1.64 6.63 -8.62
CA LYS A 19 0.35 6.04 -8.95
C LYS A 19 0.42 5.52 -10.38
N PHE A 20 -0.06 4.30 -10.61
CA PHE A 20 -0.21 3.76 -11.96
C PHE A 20 -1.52 2.99 -12.09
N ASN A 21 -2.00 2.84 -13.32
CA ASN A 21 -3.07 1.92 -13.67
C ASN A 21 -2.43 0.67 -14.26
N SER A 22 -2.79 -0.53 -13.80
CA SER A 22 -2.28 -1.82 -14.32
C SER A 22 -3.17 -2.42 -15.40
N GLU A 23 -4.37 -1.89 -15.64
CA GLU A 23 -5.33 -2.48 -16.56
C GLU A 23 -4.77 -2.62 -17.98
N PRO A 24 -5.09 -3.72 -18.67
CA PRO A 24 -4.70 -3.92 -20.06
C PRO A 24 -5.42 -2.91 -20.95
N ILE A 25 -4.69 -2.37 -21.92
CA ILE A 25 -5.25 -1.47 -22.93
C ILE A 25 -6.08 -2.32 -23.90
N ASP A 26 -7.34 -1.92 -24.12
CA ASP A 26 -8.18 -2.51 -25.16
C ASP A 26 -7.93 -1.81 -26.50
N PRO A 27 -7.33 -2.50 -27.50
CA PRO A 27 -7.06 -1.91 -28.81
C PRO A 27 -8.32 -1.64 -29.64
N LYS A 28 -9.51 -2.05 -29.18
CA LYS A 28 -10.79 -1.78 -29.85
C LYS A 28 -11.50 -0.55 -29.27
N ASP A 29 -11.04 -0.04 -28.12
CA ASP A 29 -11.58 1.16 -27.49
C ASP A 29 -10.59 2.33 -27.65
N PRO A 30 -10.92 3.34 -28.48
CA PRO A 30 -10.11 4.55 -28.63
C PRO A 30 -9.80 5.26 -27.31
N LYS A 31 -10.71 5.18 -26.33
CA LYS A 31 -10.50 5.77 -25.02
C LYS A 31 -9.42 5.02 -24.24
N SER A 32 -9.51 3.69 -24.17
CA SER A 32 -8.48 2.84 -23.55
C SER A 32 -7.10 3.04 -24.19
N ILE A 33 -7.04 3.20 -25.52
CA ILE A 33 -5.79 3.51 -26.23
C ILE A 33 -5.22 4.86 -25.77
N LEU A 34 -6.05 5.90 -25.71
CA LEU A 34 -5.60 7.24 -25.31
C LEU A 34 -5.11 7.27 -23.85
N GLU A 35 -5.76 6.52 -22.97
CA GLU A 35 -5.31 6.31 -21.59
C GLU A 35 -3.96 5.57 -21.54
N GLY A 36 -3.77 4.59 -22.42
CA GLY A 36 -2.50 3.88 -22.58
C GLY A 36 -1.34 4.74 -23.04
N VAL A 37 -1.58 5.66 -23.97
CA VAL A 37 -0.56 6.61 -24.48
C VAL A 37 -0.13 7.60 -23.40
N ASN A 38 -1.06 8.05 -22.56
CA ASN A 38 -0.78 9.02 -21.49
C ASN A 38 -0.36 8.36 -20.16
N ARG A 39 0.10 7.10 -20.20
CA ARG A 39 0.44 6.34 -19.00
C ARG A 39 1.81 6.76 -18.47
N GLU A 40 1.83 7.38 -17.29
CA GLU A 40 3.05 7.89 -16.64
C GLU A 40 4.06 6.78 -16.29
N VAL A 41 3.57 5.54 -16.09
CA VAL A 41 4.40 4.36 -15.76
C VAL A 41 4.25 3.31 -16.85
N MET A 42 5.23 3.24 -17.74
CA MET A 42 5.24 2.29 -18.87
C MET A 42 5.87 0.94 -18.52
N TYR A 43 6.80 0.92 -17.56
CA TYR A 43 7.44 -0.31 -17.07
C TYR A 43 7.59 -0.25 -15.55
N GLN A 44 7.31 -1.38 -14.88
CA GLN A 44 7.51 -1.54 -13.44
C GLN A 44 8.12 -2.91 -13.17
N ALA A 45 9.08 -2.99 -12.24
CA ALA A 45 9.92 -4.18 -12.01
C ALA A 45 9.31 -5.16 -11.00
N GLY A 46 7.99 -5.35 -11.01
CA GLY A 46 7.26 -6.18 -10.03
C GLY A 46 7.22 -5.58 -8.62
N ARG A 47 7.29 -4.25 -8.49
CA ARG A 47 7.29 -3.53 -7.20
C ARG A 47 5.96 -2.83 -6.93
N ASP A 48 4.88 -3.55 -7.20
CA ASP A 48 3.53 -3.09 -6.86
C ASP A 48 3.27 -3.31 -5.36
N ILE A 49 3.05 -2.22 -4.62
CA ILE A 49 2.79 -2.26 -3.18
C ILE A 49 1.29 -2.21 -2.85
N THR A 50 0.41 -2.18 -3.86
CA THR A 50 -1.03 -1.92 -3.70
C THR A 50 -1.67 -2.84 -2.67
N ASP A 51 -1.47 -4.15 -2.79
CA ASP A 51 -2.06 -5.14 -1.88
C ASP A 51 -1.49 -5.03 -0.45
N LEU A 52 -0.20 -4.71 -0.33
CA LEU A 52 0.46 -4.51 0.97
C LEU A 52 -0.15 -3.33 1.71
N ILE A 53 -0.41 -2.23 1.01
CA ILE A 53 -1.05 -1.04 1.58
C ILE A 53 -2.52 -1.33 1.94
N ILE A 54 -3.26 -2.04 1.09
CA ILE A 54 -4.65 -2.45 1.39
C ILE A 54 -4.67 -3.30 2.66
N GLY A 55 -3.76 -4.27 2.76
CA GLY A 55 -3.60 -5.12 3.95
C GLY A 55 -3.26 -4.30 5.21
N GLN A 56 -2.36 -3.32 5.12
CA GLN A 56 -2.00 -2.45 6.24
C GLN A 56 -3.16 -1.55 6.70
N VAL A 57 -3.91 -0.96 5.76
CA VAL A 57 -5.07 -0.10 6.07
C VAL A 57 -6.18 -0.91 6.73
N ASN A 58 -6.41 -2.13 6.26
CA ASN A 58 -7.46 -3.01 6.79
C ASN A 58 -7.02 -3.71 8.09
N GLY A 59 -5.75 -4.09 8.21
CA GLY A 59 -5.16 -4.73 9.40
C GLY A 59 -4.99 -3.76 10.58
N GLY A 60 -4.77 -2.47 10.31
CA GLY A 60 -4.78 -1.41 11.33
C GLY A 60 -6.16 -1.13 11.95
N GLN A 61 -7.24 -1.74 11.43
CA GLN A 61 -8.59 -1.69 12.03
C GLN A 61 -8.85 -2.85 13.02
N ALA A 62 -7.96 -3.83 13.14
CA ALA A 62 -8.10 -4.92 14.10
C ALA A 62 -7.52 -4.55 15.48
N ALA A 63 -8.40 -3.94 16.31
CA ALA A 63 -8.45 -3.87 17.77
C ALA A 63 -7.24 -3.29 18.57
N PRO A 64 -7.49 -2.35 19.53
CA PRO A 64 -6.53 -2.04 20.56
C PRO A 64 -6.45 -3.23 21.53
N ALA A 65 -5.38 -4.02 21.46
CA ALA A 65 -5.06 -4.97 22.51
C ALA A 65 -4.57 -4.18 23.73
N THR A 66 -5.47 -3.96 24.69
CA THR A 66 -5.17 -3.55 26.05
C THR A 66 -4.13 -4.51 26.63
N ALA A 67 -2.87 -4.09 26.63
CA ALA A 67 -1.79 -4.79 27.31
C ALA A 67 -1.99 -4.64 28.83
N THR A 68 -2.78 -5.52 29.43
CA THR A 68 -2.71 -5.77 30.88
C THR A 68 -1.42 -6.53 31.13
N ARG A 69 -0.36 -5.78 31.47
CA ARG A 69 0.89 -6.32 31.99
C ARG A 69 0.61 -6.94 33.36
N PRO A 70 0.81 -8.26 33.59
CA PRO A 70 0.82 -8.80 34.94
C PRO A 70 2.12 -8.32 35.60
N THR A 71 2.01 -7.40 36.55
CA THR A 71 3.10 -7.12 37.48
C THR A 71 3.24 -8.30 38.43
N ALA A 72 4.36 -9.01 38.32
CA ALA A 72 4.84 -9.90 39.35
C ALA A 72 5.00 -9.12 40.67
N GLY A 73 4.39 -9.62 41.74
CA GLY A 73 4.56 -9.11 43.10
C GLY A 73 5.12 -10.22 44.00
N PRO A 74 6.27 -10.02 44.67
CA PRO A 74 6.81 -10.97 45.63
C PRO A 74 6.31 -10.65 47.04
N ASN A 75 5.64 -11.59 47.73
CA ASN A 75 5.69 -11.72 49.19
C ASN A 75 4.84 -12.89 49.74
N ARG A 76 5.49 -13.92 50.30
CA ARG A 76 5.40 -14.35 51.71
C ARG A 76 6.29 -15.56 51.96
#